data_AF-A0AA39VJX4-F1
#
_entry.id   AF-A0AA39VJX4-F1
#
_cell.length_a   1.000
_cell.length_b   1.000
_cell.length_c   1.000
_cell.angle_alpha   90.00
_cell.angle_beta   90.00
_cell.angle_gamma   90.00
#
_symmetry.space_group_name_H-M   'P 1'
#
loop_
_entity.id
_entity.type
_entity.pdbx_description
1 polymer ?
#
loop_
_entity_poly.entity_id
_entity_poly.type
_entity_poly.pdbx_seq_one_letter_code
_entity_poly.pdbx_strand_id
1 'polypeptide(L)'
;MNAENVQVDRVLYSSVVYPHNYGFIPLTLCEDNDTVDVLIIMQGEKDDKIIAVCADDPEYRHYNDIKDLPPHRLAEFRRFFEDYKKNENKEVAVNDFLPASDAFEAIQHSMDLYADYIVETRELEAVVMSDVRK
;
A
#
# COMPACT_ATOMS: atom_id res chain seq x y z
N MET A 1 0.74 23.22 6.84
CA MET A 1 0.34 22.39 5.68
C MET A 1 -0.50 23.29 4.79
N ASN A 2 -0.03 23.59 3.58
CA ASN A 2 -0.79 24.39 2.62
C ASN A 2 -1.75 23.44 1.87
N ALA A 3 -2.99 23.85 1.65
CA ALA A 3 -4.04 23.03 1.05
C ALA A 3 -3.81 22.67 -0.44
N GLU A 4 -2.68 23.08 -1.03
CA GLU A 4 -2.33 22.84 -2.43
C GLU A 4 -1.81 21.42 -2.72
N ASN A 5 -1.60 20.58 -1.70
CA ASN A 5 -0.99 19.24 -1.84
C ASN A 5 -1.97 18.06 -1.59
N VAL A 6 -3.28 18.30 -1.51
CA VAL A 6 -4.27 17.23 -1.32
C VAL A 6 -5.04 17.03 -2.63
N GLN A 7 -4.80 15.90 -3.28
CA GLN A 7 -5.53 15.48 -4.48
C GLN A 7 -6.53 14.38 -4.12
N VAL A 8 -7.73 14.44 -4.69
CA VAL A 8 -8.67 13.32 -4.63
C VAL A 8 -8.17 12.26 -5.60
N ASP A 9 -7.66 11.17 -5.05
CA ASP A 9 -7.24 10.00 -5.83
C ASP A 9 -8.44 9.33 -6.51
N ARG A 10 -9.46 8.93 -5.72
CA ARG A 10 -10.66 8.29 -6.28
C ARG A 10 -11.94 8.57 -5.49
N VAL A 11 -13.07 8.57 -6.19
CA VAL A 11 -14.41 8.50 -5.60
C VAL A 11 -14.94 7.07 -5.76
N LEU A 12 -15.41 6.47 -4.66
CA LEU A 12 -15.92 5.11 -4.68
C LEU A 12 -17.28 5.03 -5.40
N TYR A 13 -17.43 4.03 -6.28
CA TYR A 13 -18.67 3.77 -7.03
C TYR A 13 -19.72 3.02 -6.17
N SER A 14 -19.24 2.37 -5.10
CA SER A 14 -20.06 1.70 -4.11
C SER A 14 -20.33 2.64 -2.93
N SER A 15 -21.50 2.52 -2.29
CA SER A 15 -21.85 3.26 -1.07
C SER A 15 -21.17 2.68 0.17
N VAL A 16 -19.85 2.50 0.11
CA VAL A 16 -18.99 2.06 1.19
C VAL A 16 -18.03 3.18 1.57
N VAL A 17 -17.54 3.16 2.80
CA VAL A 17 -16.51 4.08 3.30
C VAL A 17 -15.31 3.25 3.75
N TYR A 18 -14.11 3.80 3.63
CA TYR A 18 -12.92 3.15 4.18
C TYR A 18 -13.11 2.95 5.68
N PRO A 19 -13.02 1.71 6.19
CA PRO A 19 -13.24 1.43 7.62
C PRO A 19 -12.12 2.00 8.50
N HIS A 20 -10.95 2.31 7.90
CA HIS A 20 -9.76 2.79 8.59
C HIS A 20 -9.02 3.84 7.77
N ASN A 21 -8.07 4.52 8.42
CA ASN A 21 -7.14 5.43 7.74
C ASN A 21 -6.35 4.66 6.68
N TYR A 22 -6.26 5.24 5.49
CA TYR A 22 -5.61 4.65 4.33
C TYR A 22 -4.54 5.59 3.80
N GLY A 23 -3.42 5.04 3.35
CA GLY A 23 -2.30 5.80 2.80
C GLY A 23 -1.19 4.87 2.36
N PHE A 24 -0.04 5.47 2.07
CA PHE A 24 1.13 4.80 1.53
C PHE A 24 2.35 4.93 2.46
N ILE A 25 3.31 4.01 2.32
CA ILE A 25 4.61 4.07 2.98
C ILE A 25 5.58 4.84 2.07
N PRO A 26 6.14 5.99 2.50
CA PRO A 26 7.13 6.70 1.70
C PRO A 26 8.36 5.83 1.37
N LEU A 27 8.99 6.10 0.22
CA LEU A 27 10.22 5.41 -0.24
C LEU A 27 10.03 3.92 -0.52
N THR A 28 8.85 3.54 -1.01
CA THR A 28 8.51 2.18 -1.46
C THR A 28 8.00 2.24 -2.90
N LEU A 29 8.20 1.17 -3.67
CA LEU A 29 7.69 1.01 -5.05
C LEU A 29 7.21 -0.44 -5.29
N CYS A 30 5.99 -0.61 -5.80
CA CYS A 30 5.38 -1.88 -6.17
C CYS A 30 5.59 -2.19 -7.66
N GLU A 31 5.31 -3.43 -8.08
CA GLU A 31 5.47 -3.88 -9.49
C GLU A 31 4.56 -3.15 -10.49
N ASP A 32 3.49 -2.51 -10.01
CA ASP A 32 2.58 -1.66 -10.78
C ASP A 32 3.04 -0.19 -10.82
N ASN A 33 4.22 0.11 -10.27
CA ASN A 33 4.86 1.42 -10.19
C ASN A 33 4.14 2.43 -9.25
N ASP A 34 3.36 1.92 -8.30
CA ASP A 34 2.77 2.69 -7.20
C ASP A 34 3.54 2.48 -5.87
N THR A 35 3.37 3.37 -4.90
CA THR A 35 3.95 3.19 -3.54
C THR A 35 3.19 2.11 -2.77
N VAL A 36 3.85 1.40 -1.85
CA VAL A 36 3.17 0.38 -1.01
C VAL A 36 2.06 1.03 -0.21
N ASP A 37 0.83 0.58 -0.49
CA ASP A 37 -0.35 0.91 0.26
C ASP A 37 -0.39 0.16 1.59
N VAL A 38 -0.95 0.79 2.62
CA VAL A 38 -1.13 0.18 3.94
C VAL A 38 -2.50 -0.55 4.04
N LEU A 39 -2.63 -1.80 3.53
CA LEU A 39 -3.47 -2.92 4.12
C LEU A 39 -3.22 -4.45 3.69
N ILE A 40 -2.55 -5.36 4.45
CA ILE A 40 -2.05 -6.76 4.18
C ILE A 40 -2.45 -7.45 2.85
N ILE A 41 -1.40 -7.97 2.20
CA ILE A 41 -1.27 -8.89 1.06
C ILE A 41 -2.51 -9.76 0.84
N MET A 42 -3.20 -9.49 -0.27
CA MET A 42 -4.09 -10.45 -0.91
C MET A 42 -3.39 -10.88 -2.19
N GLN A 43 -3.11 -12.18 -2.36
CA GLN A 43 -2.54 -12.71 -3.62
C GLN A 43 -3.55 -12.61 -4.79
N GLY A 44 -3.74 -11.40 -5.31
CA GLY A 44 -4.39 -11.13 -6.59
C GLY A 44 -3.39 -10.32 -7.40
N GLU A 45 -2.97 -10.86 -8.55
CA GLU A 45 -1.85 -10.38 -9.38
C GLU A 45 -1.64 -8.85 -9.29
N LYS A 46 -0.62 -8.44 -8.50
CA LYS A 46 0.03 -7.11 -8.45
C LYS A 46 -0.47 -6.00 -7.51
N ASP A 47 -1.30 -6.25 -6.50
CA ASP A 47 -1.69 -5.17 -5.54
C ASP A 47 -1.63 -5.64 -4.08
N ASP A 48 -0.39 -5.81 -3.60
CA ASP A 48 -0.12 -6.10 -2.19
C ASP A 48 -0.30 -4.83 -1.37
N LYS A 49 -0.99 -4.97 -0.24
CA LYS A 49 -1.27 -3.88 0.68
C LYS A 49 -0.70 -4.28 2.08
N ILE A 50 -0.44 -3.38 3.05
CA ILE A 50 0.09 -3.65 4.43
C ILE A 50 -0.82 -3.21 5.63
N ILE A 51 -1.28 -4.05 6.56
CA ILE A 51 -2.12 -3.60 7.71
C ILE A 51 -1.14 -3.13 8.76
N ALA A 52 -1.23 -1.85 9.13
CA ALA A 52 -0.42 -1.30 10.20
C ALA A 52 -1.29 -0.76 11.33
N VAL A 53 -0.71 -0.77 12.52
CA VAL A 53 -1.23 -0.05 13.68
C VAL A 53 -0.35 1.15 13.97
N CYS A 54 -0.93 2.21 14.53
CA CYS A 54 -0.15 3.35 14.98
C CYS A 54 0.67 2.94 16.22
N ALA A 55 2.00 3.07 16.13
CA ALA A 55 2.92 2.69 17.21
C ALA A 55 2.73 3.52 18.50
N ASP A 56 2.25 4.76 18.36
CA ASP A 56 2.01 5.67 19.48
C ASP A 56 0.59 5.58 20.05
N ASP A 57 -0.30 4.83 19.39
CA ASP A 57 -1.69 4.70 19.83
C ASP A 57 -1.79 3.67 20.96
N PRO A 58 -2.13 4.06 22.21
CA PRO A 58 -2.23 3.14 23.33
C PRO A 58 -3.27 2.04 23.13
N GLU A 59 -4.30 2.28 22.31
CA GLU A 59 -5.33 1.30 21.97
C GLU A 59 -4.80 0.22 21.02
N TYR A 60 -3.87 0.54 20.12
CA TYR A 60 -3.46 -0.37 19.04
C TYR A 60 -2.01 -0.85 19.08
N ARG A 61 -1.10 -0.12 19.75
CA ARG A 61 0.35 -0.41 19.77
C ARG A 61 0.76 -1.78 20.31
N HIS A 62 -0.19 -2.52 20.90
CA HIS A 62 0.06 -3.83 21.50
C HIS A 62 -0.18 -4.99 20.53
N TYR A 63 -0.77 -4.73 19.35
CA TYR A 63 -0.92 -5.70 18.28
C TYR A 63 0.39 -5.83 17.51
N ASN A 64 0.89 -7.06 17.36
CA ASN A 64 2.16 -7.33 16.68
C ASN A 64 2.00 -8.24 15.45
N ASP A 65 0.89 -8.97 15.36
CA ASP A 65 0.60 -9.88 14.26
C ASP A 65 -0.89 -9.83 13.90
N ILE A 66 -1.22 -10.25 12.67
CA ILE A 66 -2.59 -10.26 12.16
C ILE A 66 -3.55 -11.08 13.03
N LYS A 67 -3.03 -12.16 13.63
CA LYS A 67 -3.82 -13.04 14.52
C LYS A 67 -4.19 -12.36 15.85
N ASP A 68 -3.52 -11.28 16.21
CA ASP A 68 -3.82 -10.55 17.44
C ASP A 68 -5.07 -9.68 17.28
N LEU A 69 -5.46 -9.37 16.04
CA LEU A 69 -6.68 -8.59 15.75
C LEU A 69 -7.95 -9.42 15.99
N PRO A 70 -9.03 -8.78 16.48
CA PRO A 70 -10.31 -9.45 16.62
C PRO A 70 -10.84 -10.00 15.27
N PRO A 71 -11.38 -11.23 15.22
CA PRO A 71 -11.85 -11.84 13.95
C PRO A 71 -12.88 -11.01 13.19
N HIS A 72 -13.72 -10.23 13.90
CA HIS A 72 -14.70 -9.37 13.26
C HIS A 72 -14.05 -8.24 12.45
N ARG A 73 -12.88 -7.73 12.87
CA ARG A 73 -12.15 -6.70 12.12
C ARG A 73 -11.58 -7.27 10.82
N LEU A 74 -11.04 -8.49 10.88
CA LEU A 74 -10.56 -9.20 9.68
C LEU A 74 -11.69 -9.42 8.67
N ALA A 75 -12.89 -9.78 9.16
CA ALA A 75 -14.07 -9.93 8.32
C ALA A 75 -14.52 -8.60 7.69
N GLU A 76 -14.46 -7.49 8.44
CA GLU A 76 -14.76 -6.15 7.94
C GLU A 76 -13.79 -5.71 6.84
N PHE A 77 -12.48 -5.88 7.06
CA PHE A 77 -11.46 -5.63 6.05
C PHE A 77 -11.76 -6.42 4.79
N ARG A 78 -11.92 -7.75 4.91
CA ARG A 78 -12.18 -8.63 3.77
C ARG A 78 -13.40 -8.16 2.97
N ARG A 79 -14.49 -7.88 3.68
CA ARG A 79 -15.73 -7.44 3.05
C ARG A 79 -15.59 -6.11 2.30
N PHE A 80 -14.84 -5.17 2.86
CA PHE A 80 -14.60 -3.88 2.22
C PHE A 80 -13.85 -4.04 0.88
N PHE A 81 -12.76 -4.82 0.83
CA PHE A 81 -11.98 -5.00 -0.41
C PHE A 81 -12.72 -5.81 -1.47
N GLU A 82 -13.58 -6.74 -1.07
CA GLU A 82 -14.44 -7.46 -2.02
C GLU A 82 -15.50 -6.53 -2.66
N ASP A 83 -16.02 -5.55 -1.91
CA ASP A 83 -17.16 -4.74 -2.35
C ASP A 83 -16.79 -3.36 -2.96
N TYR A 84 -15.63 -2.76 -2.63
CA TYR A 84 -15.33 -1.35 -3.01
C TYR A 84 -15.21 -1.10 -4.51
N LYS A 85 -14.78 -2.11 -5.29
CA LYS A 85 -14.67 -2.07 -6.76
C LYS A 85 -15.82 -2.76 -7.49
N LYS A 86 -16.80 -3.29 -6.76
CA LYS A 86 -17.90 -4.10 -7.32
C LYS A 86 -18.78 -3.35 -8.31
N ASN A 87 -19.11 -2.09 -7.99
CA ASN A 87 -19.88 -1.22 -8.88
C ASN A 87 -19.06 -0.70 -10.08
N GLU A 88 -17.75 -0.94 -10.13
CA GLU A 88 -16.90 -0.73 -11.32
C GLU A 88 -16.94 -1.96 -12.27
N ASN A 89 -17.77 -2.97 -11.99
CA ASN A 89 -17.77 -4.29 -12.65
C ASN A 89 -16.41 -5.01 -12.56
N LYS A 90 -15.67 -4.78 -11.48
CA LYS A 90 -14.43 -5.48 -11.16
C LYS A 90 -14.66 -6.40 -9.98
N GLU A 91 -14.12 -7.60 -10.04
CA GLU A 91 -14.07 -8.52 -8.93
C GLU A 91 -12.68 -8.45 -8.29
N VAL A 92 -12.65 -8.36 -6.96
CA VAL A 92 -11.42 -8.38 -6.18
C VAL A 92 -11.47 -9.62 -5.31
N ALA A 93 -10.55 -10.56 -5.56
CA ALA A 93 -10.38 -11.72 -4.71
C ALA A 93 -9.49 -11.34 -3.53
N VAL A 94 -10.03 -11.52 -2.33
CA VAL A 94 -9.31 -11.31 -1.09
C VAL A 94 -8.89 -12.69 -0.59
N ASN A 95 -7.60 -13.04 -0.67
CA ASN A 95 -7.06 -14.30 -0.15
C ASN A 95 -6.94 -14.32 1.39
N ASP A 96 -6.16 -15.22 1.95
CA ASP A 96 -5.90 -15.24 3.40
C ASP A 96 -4.91 -14.15 3.80
N PHE A 97 -5.13 -13.57 4.97
CA PHE A 97 -4.20 -12.60 5.53
C PHE A 97 -2.91 -13.29 5.95
N LEU A 98 -1.77 -12.70 5.57
CA LEU A 98 -0.45 -13.22 5.90
C LEU A 98 0.07 -12.69 7.24
N PRO A 99 1.02 -13.39 7.89
CA PRO A 99 1.68 -12.93 9.10
C PRO A 99 2.46 -11.61 8.93
N ALA A 100 2.86 -11.01 10.05
CA ALA A 100 3.66 -9.78 10.01
C ALA A 100 5.03 -9.94 9.31
N SER A 101 5.62 -11.13 9.33
CA SER A 101 6.88 -11.44 8.63
C SER A 101 6.81 -11.13 7.14
N ASP A 102 5.73 -11.58 6.50
CA ASP A 102 5.52 -11.45 5.05
C ASP A 102 5.31 -9.98 4.67
N ALA A 103 4.64 -9.22 5.54
CA ALA A 103 4.52 -7.77 5.40
C ALA A 103 5.90 -7.06 5.46
N PHE A 104 6.78 -7.46 6.38
CA PHE A 104 8.14 -6.91 6.44
C PHE A 104 8.95 -7.22 5.19
N GLU A 105 8.86 -8.46 4.68
CA GLU A 105 9.53 -8.87 3.45
C GLU A 105 9.05 -8.07 2.24
N ALA A 106 7.74 -7.88 2.09
CA ALA A 106 7.16 -7.09 1.01
C ALA A 106 7.59 -5.61 1.06
N ILE A 107 7.59 -5.00 2.25
CA ILE A 107 8.07 -3.62 2.43
C ILE A 107 9.55 -3.52 2.07
N GLN A 108 10.39 -4.44 2.57
CA GLN A 108 11.81 -4.42 2.30
C GLN A 108 12.09 -4.58 0.80
N HIS A 109 11.43 -5.54 0.15
CA HIS A 109 11.55 -5.74 -1.29
C HIS A 109 11.17 -4.48 -2.07
N SER A 110 10.09 -3.82 -1.66
CA SER A 110 9.62 -2.59 -2.28
C SER A 110 10.55 -1.38 -2.05
N MET A 111 11.19 -1.29 -0.88
CA MET A 111 12.22 -0.29 -0.62
C MET A 111 13.46 -0.51 -1.48
N ASP A 112 13.86 -1.77 -1.69
CA ASP A 112 14.99 -2.12 -2.54
C ASP A 112 14.71 -1.74 -4.00
N LEU A 113 13.51 -2.06 -4.52
CA LEU A 113 13.07 -1.65 -5.85
C LEU A 113 13.08 -0.12 -6.02
N TYR A 114 12.59 0.62 -5.03
CA TYR A 114 12.64 2.08 -5.04
C TYR A 114 14.08 2.61 -5.06
N ALA A 115 14.98 2.00 -4.28
CA ALA A 115 16.38 2.37 -4.24
C ALA A 115 17.05 2.17 -5.61
N ASP A 116 16.81 1.02 -6.26
CA ASP A 116 17.32 0.73 -7.60
C ASP A 116 16.78 1.72 -8.63
N TYR A 117 15.47 2.00 -8.61
CA TYR A 117 14.85 3.01 -9.48
C TYR A 117 15.49 4.40 -9.35
N ILE A 118 15.78 4.84 -8.12
CA ILE A 118 16.43 6.13 -7.87
C ILE A 118 17.87 6.15 -8.39
N VAL A 119 18.61 5.04 -8.27
CA VAL A 119 19.97 4.94 -8.81
C VAL A 119 19.94 5.01 -10.34
N GLU A 120 19.10 4.21 -10.98
CA GLU A 120 18.95 4.21 -12.45
C GLU A 120 18.54 5.59 -12.98
N THR A 121 17.57 6.24 -12.31
CA THR A 121 17.10 7.58 -12.71
C THR A 121 18.23 8.61 -12.61
N ARG A 122 19.05 8.56 -11.56
CA ARG A 122 20.20 9.46 -11.39
C ARG A 122 21.31 9.21 -12.41
N GLU A 123 21.55 7.96 -12.78
CA GLU A 123 22.52 7.63 -13.82
C GLU A 123 22.06 8.12 -15.20
N LEU A 124 20.78 7.94 -15.53
CA LEU A 124 20.18 8.47 -16.77
C LEU A 124 20.26 10.00 -16.83
N GLU A 125 19.91 10.69 -15.75
CA GLU A 125 20.05 12.16 -15.67
C GLU A 125 21.49 12.61 -15.88
N ALA A 126 22.47 11.90 -15.29
CA ALA A 126 23.89 12.20 -15.46
C ALA A 126 24.36 12.01 -16.92
N VAL A 127 23.91 10.94 -17.59
CA VAL A 127 24.22 10.67 -19.00
C VAL A 127 23.60 11.75 -19.90
N VAL A 128 22.31 12.04 -19.75
CA VAL A 128 21.62 13.08 -20.53
C VAL A 128 22.29 14.44 -20.35
N MET A 129 22.64 14.81 -19.11
CA MET A 129 23.36 16.07 -18.85
C MET A 129 24.78 16.10 -19.41
N SER A 130 25.42 14.94 -19.61
CA SER A 130 26.75 14.85 -20.23
C SER A 130 26.71 15.01 -21.75
N ASP A 131 25.65 14.53 -22.41
CA ASP A 131 25.48 14.65 -23.87
C ASP A 131 24.96 16.03 -24.29
N VAL A 132 24.18 16.73 -23.45
CA VAL A 132 23.76 18.12 -23.71
C VAL A 132 24.95 19.11 -23.65
N ARG A 133 26.09 18.73 -23.07
CA ARG A 133 27.30 19.56 -22.97
C ARG A 133 28.32 19.34 -24.10
N LYS A 134 28.00 18.53 -25.12
CA LYS A 134 28.79 18.39 -26.35
C LYS A 134 28.12 19.12 -27.50
#